data_AF-A0A8B9KSM3-F1
#
_entry.id   AF-A0A8B9KSM3-F1
#
_cell.length_a   1.000
_cell.length_b   1.000
_cell.length_c   1.000
_cell.angle_alpha   90.00
_cell.angle_beta   90.00
_cell.angle_gamma   90.00
#
_symmetry.space_group_name_H-M   'P 1'
#
loop_
_entity.id
_entity.type
_entity.pdbx_description
1 polymer ?
#
loop_
_entity_poly.entity_id
_entity_poly.type
_entity_poly.pdbx_seq_one_letter_code
_entity_poly.pdbx_strand_id
1 'polypeptide(L)'
;IDSCWYLGHILCCLFSIINGLSSSASLCSLVFIAVDRYIAICDPLLYFTRVTVCRTKLGIILGWSFAAFYIVISFYFNDHLFPSQKSFKCYGECVIIVKYSWMIVDVVFSFICPCFIIVILYSLIFKAAVRQAKAVRAVVNAASQRKKVKVSNSSETKAAKKLGSIICIYLACWIPFYFSCLSVESLTSLSMVWTVFTWLIYINSSVNPLLYAIFYPWFRASVKFIVTCKILESSSSRLNLYKEHSLPNA
;
A
#
# COMPACT_ATOMS: atom_id res chain seq x y z
N ILE A 1 15.63 -30.75 1.43
CA ILE A 1 15.81 -29.53 2.26
C ILE A 1 14.73 -29.62 3.31
N ASP A 2 15.08 -29.82 4.57
CA ASP A 2 14.10 -30.03 5.64
C ASP A 2 13.39 -28.72 5.97
N SER A 3 12.05 -28.69 5.88
CA SER A 3 11.21 -27.51 6.14
C SER A 3 11.06 -27.16 7.63
N CYS A 4 12.06 -27.49 8.47
CA CYS A 4 11.91 -27.45 9.92
C CYS A 4 12.26 -26.07 10.50
N TRP A 5 11.38 -25.54 11.33
CA TRP A 5 11.57 -24.33 12.12
C TRP A 5 12.21 -24.65 13.48
N TYR A 6 13.48 -24.29 13.62
CA TYR A 6 14.28 -24.57 14.82
C TYR A 6 14.26 -23.46 15.87
N LEU A 7 13.79 -22.26 15.52
CA LEU A 7 13.78 -21.08 16.38
C LEU A 7 12.68 -21.11 17.46
N GLY A 8 11.86 -22.17 17.48
CA GLY A 8 10.81 -22.39 18.47
C GLY A 8 9.56 -21.54 18.25
N HIS A 9 8.51 -21.86 19.01
CA HIS A 9 7.17 -21.30 18.86
C HIS A 9 7.11 -19.77 19.07
N ILE A 10 7.82 -19.25 20.07
CA ILE A 10 7.81 -17.81 20.41
C ILE A 10 8.30 -16.97 19.23
N LEU A 11 9.41 -17.35 18.61
CA LEU A 11 9.94 -16.63 17.45
C LEU A 11 9.04 -16.79 16.22
N CYS A 12 8.34 -17.92 16.08
CA CYS A 12 7.35 -18.09 15.02
C CYS A 12 6.14 -17.16 15.20
N CYS A 13 5.62 -17.02 16.43
CA CYS A 13 4.57 -16.07 16.74
C CYS A 13 5.01 -14.63 16.51
N LEU A 14 6.20 -14.25 16.99
CA LEU A 14 6.75 -12.91 16.79
C LEU A 14 6.92 -12.58 15.30
N PHE A 15 7.47 -13.51 14.53
CA PHE A 15 7.59 -13.37 13.08
C PHE A 15 6.23 -13.15 12.41
N SER A 16 5.23 -13.94 12.80
CA SER A 16 3.87 -13.84 12.25
C SER A 16 3.17 -12.52 12.65
N ILE A 17 3.36 -12.06 13.89
CA ILE A 17 2.86 -10.76 14.37
C ILE A 17 3.49 -9.62 13.59
N ILE A 18 4.82 -9.63 13.41
CA ILE A 18 5.54 -8.57 12.68
C ILE A 18 5.06 -8.50 11.22
N ASN A 19 4.94 -9.65 10.57
CA ASN A 19 4.47 -9.71 9.18
C ASN A 19 2.99 -9.28 9.04
N GLY A 20 2.13 -9.74 9.95
CA GLY A 20 0.73 -9.34 9.99
C GLY A 20 0.59 -7.84 10.21
N LEU A 21 1.28 -7.29 11.22
CA LEU A 21 1.26 -5.86 11.54
C LEU A 21 1.74 -5.02 10.37
N SER A 22 2.86 -5.40 9.75
CA SER A 22 3.42 -4.70 8.59
C SER A 22 2.45 -4.71 7.41
N SER A 23 1.79 -5.85 7.16
CA SER A 23 0.80 -6.00 6.09
C SER A 23 -0.43 -5.13 6.32
N SER A 24 -1.01 -5.17 7.53
CA SER A 24 -2.17 -4.35 7.90
C SER A 24 -1.84 -2.85 7.89
N ALA A 25 -0.65 -2.46 8.36
CA ALA A 25 -0.19 -1.07 8.30
C ALA A 25 0.03 -0.58 6.85
N SER A 26 0.57 -1.45 5.99
CA SER A 26 0.70 -1.15 4.55
C SER A 26 -0.67 -0.93 3.91
N LEU A 27 -1.66 -1.77 4.22
CA LEU A 27 -3.03 -1.61 3.72
C LEU A 27 -3.65 -0.28 4.16
N CYS A 28 -3.54 0.06 5.46
CA CYS A 28 -4.02 1.35 5.98
C CYS A 28 -3.35 2.53 5.25
N SER A 29 -2.05 2.42 4.99
CA SER A 29 -1.29 3.43 4.24
C SER A 29 -1.79 3.59 2.81
N LEU A 30 -2.10 2.49 2.11
CA LEU A 30 -2.67 2.53 0.76
C LEU A 30 -4.03 3.23 0.72
N VAL A 31 -4.90 2.94 1.71
CA VAL A 31 -6.20 3.61 1.84
C VAL A 31 -6.03 5.10 2.10
N PHE A 32 -5.12 5.49 3.01
CA PHE A 32 -4.84 6.90 3.27
C PHE A 32 -4.27 7.64 2.07
N ILE A 33 -3.38 7.01 1.31
CA ILE A 33 -2.86 7.57 0.06
C ILE A 33 -4.00 7.75 -0.95
N ALA A 34 -4.91 6.79 -1.08
CA ALA A 34 -6.06 6.92 -1.97
C ALA A 34 -6.98 8.08 -1.57
N VAL A 35 -7.25 8.24 -0.27
CA VAL A 35 -8.07 9.35 0.27
C VAL A 35 -7.38 10.71 0.06
N ASP A 36 -6.09 10.82 0.36
CA ASP A 36 -5.30 12.03 0.12
C ASP A 36 -5.41 12.49 -1.33
N ARG A 37 -5.32 11.54 -2.25
CA ARG A 37 -5.33 11.79 -3.69
C ARG A 37 -6.72 12.13 -4.21
N TYR A 38 -7.73 11.51 -3.64
CA TYR A 38 -9.12 11.92 -3.84
C TYR A 38 -9.32 13.39 -3.43
N ILE A 39 -8.87 13.80 -2.23
CA ILE A 39 -9.02 15.18 -1.76
C ILE A 39 -8.26 16.15 -2.67
N ALA A 40 -7.02 15.83 -3.04
CA ALA A 40 -6.20 16.68 -3.90
C ALA A 40 -6.84 16.94 -5.29
N ILE A 41 -7.50 15.93 -5.86
CA ILE A 41 -8.06 16.02 -7.22
C ILE A 41 -9.49 16.56 -7.23
N CYS A 42 -10.31 16.13 -6.27
CA CYS A 42 -11.72 16.51 -6.20
C CYS A 42 -11.90 17.91 -5.57
N ASP A 43 -11.10 18.23 -4.55
CA ASP A 43 -11.21 19.48 -3.77
C ASP A 43 -9.88 20.26 -3.73
N PRO A 44 -9.27 20.64 -4.89
CA PRO A 44 -7.92 21.21 -4.94
C PRO A 44 -7.76 22.50 -4.13
N LEU A 45 -8.79 23.36 -4.08
CA LEU A 45 -8.75 24.63 -3.35
C LEU A 45 -8.81 24.45 -1.82
N LEU A 46 -9.38 23.34 -1.35
CA LEU A 46 -9.51 23.02 0.07
C LEU A 46 -8.47 21.98 0.52
N TYR A 47 -7.60 21.51 -0.37
CA TYR A 47 -6.59 20.52 -0.04
C TYR A 47 -5.71 20.96 1.13
N PHE A 48 -5.18 22.19 1.09
CA PHE A 48 -4.27 22.71 2.12
C PHE A 48 -4.93 22.92 3.49
N THR A 49 -6.26 23.14 3.54
CA THR A 49 -7.00 23.26 4.79
C THR A 49 -7.43 21.90 5.34
N ARG A 50 -7.69 20.93 4.46
CA ARG A 50 -8.10 19.57 4.85
C ARG A 50 -6.94 18.66 5.21
N VAL A 51 -5.86 18.67 4.44
CA VAL A 51 -4.68 17.82 4.62
C VAL A 51 -3.58 18.64 5.31
N THR A 52 -3.50 18.48 6.62
CA THR A 52 -2.48 19.14 7.45
C THR A 52 -1.54 18.12 8.07
N VAL A 53 -0.31 18.54 8.37
CA VAL A 53 0.71 17.66 8.98
C VAL A 53 0.21 17.01 10.28
N CYS A 54 -0.52 17.76 11.11
CA CYS A 54 -1.09 17.24 12.35
C CYS A 54 -2.10 16.13 12.10
N ARG A 55 -3.03 16.34 11.15
CA ARG A 55 -4.06 15.34 10.80
C ARG A 55 -3.44 14.11 10.14
N THR A 56 -2.41 14.28 9.32
CA THR A 56 -1.68 13.15 8.72
C THR A 56 -0.95 12.33 9.78
N LYS A 57 -0.26 12.97 10.74
CA LYS A 57 0.39 12.26 11.86
C LYS A 57 -0.63 11.49 12.71
N LEU A 58 -1.75 12.12 13.04
CA LEU A 58 -2.83 11.47 13.75
C LEU A 58 -3.37 10.26 12.97
N GLY A 59 -3.60 10.41 11.66
CA GLY A 59 -4.03 9.32 10.79
C GLY A 59 -3.06 8.14 10.77
N ILE A 60 -1.75 8.41 10.69
CA ILE A 60 -0.71 7.37 10.76
C ILE A 60 -0.78 6.64 12.10
N ILE A 61 -0.81 7.36 13.22
CA ILE A 61 -0.89 6.76 14.56
C ILE A 61 -2.14 5.87 14.67
N LEU A 62 -3.30 6.39 14.27
CA LEU A 62 -4.55 5.62 14.29
C LEU A 62 -4.48 4.38 13.40
N GLY A 63 -3.86 4.47 12.22
CA GLY A 63 -3.67 3.33 11.32
C GLY A 63 -2.80 2.24 11.93
N TRP A 64 -1.70 2.60 12.58
CA TRP A 64 -0.84 1.64 13.28
C TRP A 64 -1.52 1.03 14.50
N SER A 65 -2.24 1.83 15.30
CA SER A 65 -3.04 1.34 16.43
C SER A 65 -4.12 0.38 15.97
N PHE A 66 -4.81 0.70 14.87
CA PHE A 66 -5.81 -0.18 14.27
C PHE A 66 -5.20 -1.50 13.79
N ALA A 67 -4.06 -1.45 13.09
CA ALA A 67 -3.34 -2.64 12.65
C ALA A 67 -2.90 -3.52 13.84
N ALA A 68 -2.35 -2.94 14.89
CA ALA A 68 -1.96 -3.66 16.10
C ALA A 68 -3.16 -4.33 16.78
N PHE A 69 -4.28 -3.60 16.92
CA PHE A 69 -5.51 -4.12 17.48
C PHE A 69 -6.07 -5.29 16.66
N TYR A 70 -6.07 -5.16 15.33
CA TYR A 70 -6.52 -6.21 14.42
C TYR A 70 -5.71 -7.51 14.59
N ILE A 71 -4.38 -7.41 14.70
CA ILE A 71 -3.52 -8.59 14.91
C ILE A 71 -3.73 -9.24 16.27
N VAL A 72 -3.89 -8.46 17.34
CA VAL A 72 -4.18 -9.01 18.68
C VAL A 72 -5.52 -9.76 18.67
N ILE A 73 -6.55 -9.19 18.05
CA ILE A 73 -7.86 -9.86 17.91
C ILE A 73 -7.73 -11.14 17.09
N SER A 74 -7.00 -11.10 15.97
CA SER A 74 -6.73 -12.29 15.17
C SER A 74 -6.11 -13.41 16.01
N PHE A 75 -5.06 -13.11 16.78
CA PHE A 75 -4.41 -14.10 17.63
C PHE A 75 -5.32 -14.63 18.74
N TYR A 76 -6.20 -13.78 19.30
CA TYR A 76 -7.20 -14.19 20.28
C TYR A 76 -8.21 -15.19 19.69
N PHE A 77 -8.85 -14.86 18.56
CA PHE A 77 -9.86 -15.72 17.96
C PHE A 77 -9.30 -17.03 17.38
N ASN A 78 -8.01 -17.03 17.03
CA ASN A 78 -7.29 -18.20 16.55
C ASN A 78 -6.61 -19.02 17.66
N ASP A 79 -6.90 -18.74 18.95
CA ASP A 79 -6.39 -19.46 20.13
C ASP A 79 -4.86 -19.44 20.32
N HIS A 80 -4.15 -18.48 19.70
CA HIS A 80 -2.68 -18.41 19.74
C HIS A 80 -2.10 -17.64 20.94
N LEU A 81 -2.95 -17.05 21.79
CA LEU A 81 -2.51 -16.26 22.96
C LEU A 81 -2.10 -17.10 24.18
N PHE A 82 -2.57 -18.35 24.28
CA PHE A 82 -2.26 -19.25 25.40
C PHE A 82 -1.64 -20.56 24.88
N PRO A 83 -0.35 -20.56 24.51
CA PRO A 83 0.30 -21.78 24.04
C PRO A 83 0.44 -22.78 25.19
N SER A 84 -0.11 -23.99 25.00
CA SER A 84 0.21 -25.12 25.87
C SER A 84 1.69 -25.49 25.67
N GLN A 85 2.47 -25.45 26.76
CA GLN A 85 3.89 -25.83 26.71
C GLN A 85 4.02 -27.28 26.24
N LYS A 86 4.61 -27.48 25.06
CA LYS A 86 5.16 -28.79 24.66
C LYS A 86 6.54 -28.62 24.03
N SER A 87 7.37 -29.62 24.29
CA SER A 87 8.83 -29.61 24.34
C SER A 87 9.55 -29.64 22.97
N PHE A 88 10.86 -29.37 23.00
CA PHE A 88 11.86 -29.39 21.92
C PHE A 88 11.83 -30.64 21.01
N LYS A 89 10.99 -30.64 19.97
CA LYS A 89 11.13 -31.48 18.76
C LYS A 89 10.82 -30.61 17.53
N CYS A 90 11.32 -31.02 16.35
CA CYS A 90 11.08 -30.32 15.09
C CYS A 90 9.61 -29.89 14.95
N TYR A 91 9.36 -28.57 14.85
CA TYR A 91 8.00 -28.00 14.81
C TYR A 91 7.39 -28.02 13.39
N GLY A 92 8.15 -28.45 12.37
CA GLY A 92 7.74 -28.29 10.97
C GLY A 92 7.88 -26.83 10.52
N GLU A 93 7.08 -26.40 9.55
CA GLU A 93 7.09 -25.03 9.03
C GLU A 93 6.47 -24.05 10.05
N CYS A 94 6.98 -22.80 10.11
CA CYS A 94 6.36 -21.75 10.92
C CYS A 94 5.06 -21.27 10.26
N VAL A 95 3.95 -21.95 10.54
CA VAL A 95 2.62 -21.66 10.00
C VAL A 95 1.64 -21.47 11.15
N ILE A 96 1.06 -20.28 11.23
CA ILE A 96 -0.03 -19.99 12.18
C ILE A 96 -1.33 -20.46 11.55
N ILE A 97 -1.95 -21.48 12.15
CA ILE A 97 -3.23 -22.01 11.68
C ILE A 97 -4.31 -20.97 11.95
N VAL A 98 -4.98 -20.52 10.89
CA VAL A 98 -6.09 -19.58 10.96
C VAL A 98 -7.39 -20.36 10.82
N LYS A 99 -8.32 -20.16 11.75
CA LYS A 99 -9.67 -20.74 11.68
C LYS A 99 -10.39 -20.19 10.45
N TYR A 100 -11.18 -21.05 9.79
CA TYR A 100 -11.94 -20.68 8.61
C TYR A 100 -12.84 -19.45 8.82
N SER A 101 -13.48 -19.34 9.99
CA SER A 101 -14.30 -18.16 10.34
C SER A 101 -13.49 -16.86 10.36
N TRP A 102 -12.26 -16.89 10.86
CA TRP A 102 -11.38 -15.71 10.86
C TRP A 102 -10.83 -15.42 9.47
N MET A 103 -10.55 -16.44 8.68
CA MET A 103 -10.15 -16.29 7.27
C MET A 103 -11.23 -15.53 6.47
N ILE A 104 -12.52 -15.82 6.68
CA ILE A 104 -13.61 -15.06 6.04
C ILE A 104 -13.57 -13.59 6.48
N VAL A 105 -13.40 -13.31 7.77
CA VAL A 105 -13.31 -11.94 8.30
C VAL A 105 -12.14 -11.19 7.67
N ASP A 106 -10.97 -11.83 7.57
CA ASP A 106 -9.79 -11.25 6.93
C ASP A 106 -10.02 -10.97 5.44
N VAL A 107 -10.62 -11.89 4.68
CA VAL A 107 -10.97 -11.64 3.26
C VAL A 107 -11.87 -10.40 3.13
N VAL A 108 -12.90 -10.28 3.97
CA VAL A 108 -13.81 -9.13 3.90
C VAL A 108 -13.09 -7.83 4.24
N PHE A 109 -12.34 -7.82 5.34
CA PHE A 109 -11.73 -6.61 5.88
C PHE A 109 -10.45 -6.18 5.12
N SER A 110 -9.58 -7.13 4.81
CA SER A 110 -8.27 -6.89 4.22
C SER A 110 -8.30 -6.89 2.69
N PHE A 111 -9.33 -7.46 2.05
CA PHE A 111 -9.42 -7.50 0.59
C PHE A 111 -10.66 -6.78 0.04
N ILE A 112 -11.87 -7.20 0.40
CA ILE A 112 -13.11 -6.70 -0.22
C ILE A 112 -13.37 -5.23 0.10
N CYS A 113 -13.30 -4.84 1.37
CA CYS A 113 -13.52 -3.46 1.81
C CYS A 113 -12.53 -2.47 1.15
N PRO A 114 -11.21 -2.71 1.16
CA PRO A 114 -10.25 -1.88 0.44
C PRO A 114 -10.53 -1.81 -1.06
N CYS A 115 -10.82 -2.93 -1.73
CA CYS A 115 -11.20 -2.94 -3.15
C CYS A 115 -12.36 -1.99 -3.42
N PHE A 116 -13.42 -2.10 -2.63
CA PHE A 116 -14.63 -1.31 -2.81
C PHE A 116 -14.37 0.19 -2.62
N ILE A 117 -13.67 0.56 -1.54
CA ILE A 117 -13.26 1.95 -1.27
C ILE A 117 -12.47 2.50 -2.47
N ILE A 118 -11.51 1.72 -2.97
CA ILE A 118 -10.65 2.11 -4.08
C ILE A 118 -11.48 2.33 -5.35
N VAL A 119 -12.30 1.35 -5.76
CA VAL A 119 -13.12 1.46 -6.98
C VAL A 119 -14.00 2.71 -6.93
N ILE A 120 -14.59 3.00 -5.77
CA ILE A 120 -15.38 4.22 -5.56
C ILE A 120 -14.51 5.46 -5.71
N LEU A 121 -13.39 5.57 -4.98
CA LEU A 121 -12.53 6.75 -5.02
C LEU A 121 -12.00 7.02 -6.44
N TYR A 122 -11.55 5.99 -7.17
CA TYR A 122 -11.10 6.14 -8.55
C TYR A 122 -12.21 6.53 -9.51
N SER A 123 -13.42 5.97 -9.32
CA SER A 123 -14.59 6.36 -10.10
C SER A 123 -14.95 7.82 -9.86
N LEU A 124 -14.87 8.29 -8.62
CA LEU A 124 -15.11 9.70 -8.27
C LEU A 124 -14.02 10.61 -8.86
N ILE A 125 -12.75 10.22 -8.76
CA ILE A 125 -11.62 10.93 -9.35
C ILE A 125 -11.80 11.06 -10.86
N PHE A 126 -12.14 9.97 -11.55
CA PHE A 126 -12.35 9.98 -12.98
C PHE A 126 -13.52 10.89 -13.37
N LYS A 127 -14.64 10.81 -12.64
CA LYS A 127 -15.79 11.71 -12.84
C LYS A 127 -15.41 13.18 -12.62
N ALA A 128 -14.65 13.49 -11.57
CA ALA A 128 -14.16 14.83 -11.27
C ALA A 128 -13.24 15.36 -12.39
N ALA A 129 -12.29 14.55 -12.86
CA ALA A 129 -11.39 14.91 -13.95
C ALA A 129 -12.15 15.17 -15.26
N VAL A 130 -13.15 14.34 -15.58
CA VAL A 130 -14.01 14.54 -16.76
C VAL A 130 -14.84 15.82 -16.64
N ARG A 131 -15.40 16.10 -15.46
CA ARG A 131 -16.14 17.34 -15.18
C ARG A 131 -15.26 18.58 -15.35
N GLN A 132 -14.06 18.59 -14.77
CA GLN A 132 -13.09 19.67 -14.92
C GLN A 132 -12.71 19.88 -16.39
N ALA A 133 -12.43 18.80 -17.13
CA ALA A 133 -12.10 18.90 -18.56
C ALA A 133 -13.28 19.41 -19.41
N LYS A 134 -14.53 19.08 -19.06
CA LYS A 134 -15.72 19.62 -19.73
C LYS A 134 -15.92 21.11 -19.42
N ALA A 135 -15.78 21.52 -18.16
CA ALA A 135 -15.91 22.93 -17.75
C ALA A 135 -14.85 23.81 -18.42
N VAL A 136 -13.59 23.37 -18.46
CA VAL A 136 -12.51 24.09 -19.17
C VAL A 136 -12.82 24.19 -20.66
N ARG A 137 -13.29 23.11 -21.31
CA ARG A 137 -13.70 23.16 -22.73
C ARG A 137 -14.86 24.12 -22.97
N ALA A 138 -15.86 24.16 -22.09
CA ALA A 138 -16.98 25.09 -22.22
C ALA A 138 -16.52 26.55 -22.13
N VAL A 139 -15.65 26.87 -21.17
CA VAL A 139 -15.06 28.22 -21.02
C VAL A 139 -14.17 28.57 -22.22
N VAL A 140 -13.33 27.64 -22.71
CA VAL A 140 -12.48 27.86 -23.89
C VAL A 140 -13.31 28.07 -25.15
N ASN A 141 -14.37 27.28 -25.35
CA ASN A 141 -15.28 27.43 -26.48
C ASN A 141 -16.05 28.76 -26.42
N ALA A 142 -16.44 29.21 -25.21
CA ALA A 142 -17.08 30.51 -25.00
C ALA A 142 -16.10 31.69 -25.15
N ALA A 143 -14.83 31.50 -24.78
CA ALA A 143 -13.81 32.55 -24.76
C ALA A 143 -12.98 32.67 -26.06
N SER A 144 -13.03 31.70 -26.98
CA SER A 144 -12.09 31.70 -28.11
C SER A 144 -12.54 31.03 -29.41
N GLN A 145 -12.95 31.88 -30.35
CA GLN A 145 -12.52 31.85 -31.76
C GLN A 145 -10.97 31.98 -31.95
N ARG A 146 -10.16 32.06 -30.89
CA ARG A 146 -8.70 32.22 -30.96
C ARG A 146 -7.93 31.36 -29.94
N LYS A 147 -7.26 30.33 -30.47
CA LYS A 147 -6.31 29.38 -29.85
C LYS A 147 -6.92 28.16 -29.16
N LYS A 148 -6.76 27.01 -29.83
CA LYS A 148 -6.78 25.66 -29.24
C LYS A 148 -5.79 25.59 -28.07
N VAL A 149 -6.23 25.92 -26.86
CA VAL A 149 -5.49 25.55 -25.65
C VAL A 149 -5.64 24.04 -25.51
N LYS A 150 -4.54 23.33 -25.73
CA LYS A 150 -4.46 21.88 -25.53
C LYS A 150 -4.75 21.64 -24.04
N VAL A 151 -5.94 21.14 -23.71
CA VAL A 151 -6.31 20.76 -22.34
C VAL A 151 -5.28 19.72 -21.90
N SER A 152 -4.30 20.14 -21.10
CA SER A 152 -3.30 19.23 -20.58
C SER A 152 -4.03 18.28 -19.64
N ASN A 153 -4.06 16.99 -19.97
CA ASN A 153 -4.35 15.96 -18.98
C ASN A 153 -3.47 16.24 -17.78
N SER A 154 -4.08 16.68 -16.67
CA SER A 154 -3.35 17.21 -15.51
C SER A 154 -2.31 16.19 -15.05
N SER A 155 -1.14 16.67 -14.66
CA SER A 155 -0.12 15.86 -13.96
C SER A 155 -0.76 15.02 -12.84
N GLU A 156 -1.79 15.57 -12.20
CA GLU A 156 -2.61 14.92 -11.18
C GLU A 156 -3.38 13.69 -11.68
N THR A 157 -3.98 13.72 -12.88
CA THR A 157 -4.65 12.53 -13.44
C THR A 157 -3.64 11.43 -13.76
N LYS A 158 -2.43 11.80 -14.20
CA LYS A 158 -1.33 10.84 -14.39
C LYS A 158 -0.85 10.28 -13.05
N ALA A 159 -0.81 11.10 -12.01
CA ALA A 159 -0.48 10.66 -10.64
C ALA A 159 -1.52 9.68 -10.10
N ALA A 160 -2.83 9.95 -10.31
CA ALA A 160 -3.89 9.01 -9.94
C ALA A 160 -3.74 7.66 -10.65
N LYS A 161 -3.47 7.63 -11.97
CA LYS A 161 -3.24 6.37 -12.70
C LYS A 161 -2.07 5.56 -12.13
N LYS A 162 -1.00 6.23 -11.71
CA LYS A 162 0.16 5.59 -11.06
C LYS A 162 -0.22 4.96 -9.73
N LEU A 163 -1.03 5.63 -8.92
CA LEU A 163 -1.50 5.11 -7.64
C LEU A 163 -2.50 3.96 -7.80
N GLY A 164 -3.29 3.97 -8.87
CA GLY A 164 -4.17 2.85 -9.21
C GLY A 164 -3.36 1.57 -9.44
N SER A 165 -2.19 1.67 -10.05
CA SER A 165 -1.31 0.53 -10.25
C SER A 165 -0.75 -0.07 -8.96
N ILE A 166 -0.42 0.76 -7.96
CA ILE A 166 0.05 0.30 -6.63
C ILE A 166 -0.99 -0.64 -6.00
N ILE A 167 -2.25 -0.24 -6.12
CA ILE A 167 -3.36 -0.98 -5.56
C ILE A 167 -3.65 -2.23 -6.38
N CYS A 168 -3.59 -2.17 -7.71
CA CYS A 168 -3.71 -3.38 -8.54
C CYS A 168 -2.63 -4.41 -8.19
N ILE A 169 -1.41 -3.97 -7.87
CA ILE A 169 -0.33 -4.86 -7.43
C ILE A 169 -0.66 -5.48 -6.07
N TYR A 170 -1.16 -4.68 -5.11
CA TYR A 170 -1.67 -5.22 -3.85
C TYR A 170 -2.70 -6.32 -4.11
N LEU A 171 -3.70 -6.08 -4.95
CA LEU A 171 -4.71 -7.09 -5.26
C LEU A 171 -4.11 -8.34 -5.92
N ALA A 172 -3.21 -8.16 -6.89
CA ALA A 172 -2.55 -9.27 -7.57
C ALA A 172 -1.69 -10.13 -6.63
N CYS A 173 -1.06 -9.52 -5.62
CA CYS A 173 -0.29 -10.24 -4.61
C CYS A 173 -1.17 -11.06 -3.65
N TRP A 174 -2.37 -10.58 -3.32
CA TRP A 174 -3.24 -11.18 -2.30
C TRP A 174 -4.32 -12.12 -2.86
N ILE A 175 -4.77 -11.95 -4.11
CA ILE A 175 -5.76 -12.83 -4.76
C ILE A 175 -5.32 -14.31 -4.74
N PRO A 176 -4.09 -14.68 -5.16
CA PRO A 176 -3.69 -16.09 -5.19
C PRO A 176 -3.72 -16.74 -3.81
N PHE A 177 -3.36 -15.97 -2.77
CA PHE A 177 -3.40 -16.44 -1.39
C PHE A 177 -4.84 -16.72 -0.93
N TYR A 178 -5.75 -15.75 -1.06
CA TYR A 178 -7.13 -15.92 -0.61
C TYR A 178 -7.88 -17.00 -1.39
N PHE A 179 -7.68 -17.06 -2.71
CA PHE A 179 -8.29 -18.10 -3.53
C PHE A 179 -7.84 -19.50 -3.09
N SER A 180 -6.56 -19.65 -2.76
CA SER A 180 -6.00 -20.93 -2.31
C SER A 180 -6.44 -21.31 -0.91
N CYS A 181 -6.62 -20.34 -0.02
CA CYS A 181 -7.18 -20.54 1.32
C CYS A 181 -8.63 -21.05 1.28
N LEU A 182 -9.40 -20.69 0.24
CA LEU A 182 -10.81 -21.07 0.09
C LEU A 182 -11.00 -22.38 -0.69
N SER A 183 -10.01 -22.80 -1.49
CA SER A 183 -10.12 -23.95 -2.42
C SER A 183 -9.69 -25.29 -1.82
N VAL A 184 -9.87 -25.50 -0.52
CA VAL A 184 -9.35 -26.67 0.24
C VAL A 184 -10.05 -27.97 -0.18
N GLU A 185 -9.69 -28.54 -1.34
CA GLU A 185 -10.17 -29.87 -1.78
C GLU A 185 -9.15 -30.78 -2.49
N SER A 186 -7.87 -30.45 -2.70
CA SER A 186 -6.94 -31.47 -3.24
C SER A 186 -5.51 -31.43 -2.70
N LEU A 187 -5.10 -32.59 -2.20
CA LEU A 187 -3.89 -32.87 -1.44
C LEU A 187 -2.61 -32.90 -2.31
N THR A 188 -1.47 -32.68 -1.66
CA THR A 188 -0.07 -32.97 -2.05
C THR A 188 0.73 -31.99 -2.92
N SER A 189 0.12 -31.03 -3.64
CA SER A 189 0.85 -29.90 -4.27
C SER A 189 0.94 -28.64 -3.38
N LEU A 190 0.36 -28.71 -2.17
CA LEU A 190 0.15 -27.57 -1.28
C LEU A 190 1.45 -26.86 -0.84
N SER A 191 2.47 -27.54 -0.31
CA SER A 191 3.59 -26.85 0.38
C SER A 191 4.34 -25.85 -0.51
N MET A 192 4.68 -26.20 -1.76
CA MET A 192 5.34 -25.26 -2.69
C MET A 192 4.42 -24.12 -3.10
N VAL A 193 3.15 -24.39 -3.36
CA VAL A 193 2.16 -23.39 -3.78
C VAL A 193 1.90 -22.37 -2.66
N TRP A 194 1.72 -22.85 -1.43
CA TRP A 194 1.59 -22.02 -0.23
C TRP A 194 2.85 -21.21 0.02
N THR A 195 4.03 -21.81 -0.14
CA THR A 195 5.30 -21.10 -0.06
C THR A 195 5.35 -19.96 -1.07
N VAL A 196 5.11 -20.24 -2.36
CA VAL A 196 5.12 -19.22 -3.43
C VAL A 196 4.11 -18.10 -3.16
N PHE A 197 2.90 -18.42 -2.74
CA PHE A 197 1.89 -17.40 -2.43
C PHE A 197 2.25 -16.56 -1.20
N THR A 198 2.92 -17.17 -0.22
CA THR A 198 3.44 -16.45 0.95
C THR A 198 4.57 -15.49 0.54
N TRP A 199 5.47 -15.93 -0.36
CA TRP A 199 6.49 -15.05 -0.95
C TRP A 199 5.87 -13.89 -1.74
N LEU A 200 4.78 -14.10 -2.48
CA LEU A 200 4.07 -13.03 -3.19
C LEU A 200 3.51 -11.97 -2.23
N ILE A 201 3.02 -12.39 -1.06
CA ILE A 201 2.57 -11.45 -0.01
C ILE A 201 3.76 -10.67 0.55
N TYR A 202 4.92 -11.30 0.77
CA TYR A 202 6.11 -10.59 1.25
C TYR A 202 6.62 -9.55 0.25
N ILE A 203 6.53 -9.84 -1.04
CA ILE A 203 6.91 -8.91 -2.11
C ILE A 203 6.05 -7.63 -2.09
N ASN A 204 4.79 -7.69 -1.62
CA ASN A 204 3.91 -6.52 -1.48
C ASN A 204 4.59 -5.34 -0.74
N SER A 205 5.32 -5.65 0.34
CA SER A 205 6.04 -4.64 1.12
C SER A 205 7.30 -4.12 0.41
N SER A 206 8.01 -4.98 -0.33
CA SER A 206 9.21 -4.62 -1.11
C SER A 206 8.90 -3.80 -2.35
N VAL A 207 7.69 -3.93 -2.90
CA VAL A 207 7.26 -3.19 -4.08
C VAL A 207 6.98 -1.73 -3.73
N ASN A 208 6.62 -1.39 -2.49
CA ASN A 208 6.35 -0.02 -2.07
C ASN A 208 7.52 0.96 -2.41
N PRO A 209 8.78 0.79 -1.95
CA PRO A 209 9.91 1.64 -2.36
C PRO A 209 10.16 1.69 -3.88
N LEU A 210 9.99 0.57 -4.57
CA LEU A 210 10.17 0.48 -6.03
C LEU A 210 9.13 1.34 -6.76
N LEU A 211 7.88 1.32 -6.32
CA LEU A 211 6.82 2.17 -6.85
C LEU A 211 7.15 3.64 -6.62
N TYR A 212 7.68 4.00 -5.45
CA TYR A 212 8.14 5.37 -5.21
C TYR A 212 9.25 5.79 -6.18
N ALA A 213 10.25 4.94 -6.40
CA ALA A 213 11.33 5.18 -7.35
C ALA A 213 10.86 5.27 -8.82
N ILE A 214 9.90 4.46 -9.23
CA ILE A 214 9.36 4.50 -10.60
C ILE A 214 8.51 5.75 -10.80
N PHE A 215 7.66 6.08 -9.84
CA PHE A 215 6.62 7.08 -10.02
C PHE A 215 7.01 8.51 -9.66
N TYR A 216 7.97 8.68 -8.74
CA TYR A 216 8.35 9.98 -8.18
C TYR A 216 9.80 10.35 -8.52
N PRO A 217 10.00 11.26 -9.49
CA PRO A 217 11.33 11.73 -9.86
C PRO A 217 12.12 12.34 -8.70
N TRP A 218 11.44 13.09 -7.81
CA TRP A 218 12.06 13.64 -6.60
C TRP A 218 12.59 12.55 -5.67
N PHE A 219 11.88 11.43 -5.53
CA PHE A 219 12.31 10.29 -4.71
C PHE A 219 13.58 9.66 -5.27
N ARG A 220 13.68 9.50 -6.60
CA ARG A 220 14.92 9.03 -7.25
C ARG A 220 16.09 9.97 -7.00
N ALA A 221 15.86 11.27 -7.07
CA ALA A 221 16.91 12.26 -6.80
C ALA A 221 17.38 12.16 -5.34
N SER A 222 16.46 12.04 -4.38
CA SER A 222 16.79 11.81 -2.97
C SER A 222 17.57 10.51 -2.75
N VAL A 223 17.12 9.39 -3.32
CA VAL A 223 17.81 8.10 -3.22
C VAL A 223 19.22 8.17 -3.82
N LYS A 224 19.37 8.81 -4.98
CA LYS A 224 20.69 9.05 -5.60
C LYS A 224 21.59 9.82 -4.65
N PHE A 225 21.09 10.89 -4.03
CA PHE A 225 21.83 11.68 -3.04
C PHE A 225 22.29 10.85 -1.83
N ILE A 226 21.40 10.01 -1.29
CA ILE A 226 21.70 9.11 -0.17
C ILE A 226 22.77 8.10 -0.57
N VAL A 227 22.61 7.44 -1.71
CA VAL A 227 23.54 6.39 -2.20
C VAL A 227 24.90 6.98 -2.59
N THR A 228 24.94 8.19 -3.13
CA THR A 228 26.20 8.90 -3.42
C THR A 228 26.83 9.55 -2.18
N CYS A 229 26.25 9.32 -0.98
CA CYS A 229 26.68 9.91 0.29
C CYS A 229 26.77 11.45 0.32
N LYS A 230 26.22 12.14 -0.69
CA LYS A 230 26.18 13.61 -0.78
C LYS A 230 25.31 14.24 0.32
N ILE A 231 24.48 13.45 0.99
CA ILE A 231 23.75 13.88 2.19
C ILE A 231 24.70 14.26 3.34
N LEU A 232 25.92 13.71 3.37
CA LEU A 232 26.93 13.99 4.40
C LEU A 232 27.72 15.28 4.13
N GLU A 233 27.57 15.90 2.96
CA GLU A 233 28.18 17.20 2.68
C GLU A 233 27.50 18.30 3.51
N SER A 234 28.27 19.22 4.09
CA SER A 234 27.75 20.31 4.95
C SER A 234 26.78 21.25 4.22
N SER A 235 26.85 21.30 2.88
CA SER A 235 25.96 22.05 1.98
C SER A 235 24.62 21.36 1.72
N SER A 236 24.45 20.08 2.06
CA SER A 236 23.27 19.28 1.73
C SER A 236 21.98 19.81 2.35
N SER A 237 22.06 20.42 3.54
CA SER A 237 20.92 21.01 4.26
C SER A 237 20.28 22.20 3.56
N ARG A 238 21.00 22.87 2.63
CA ARG A 238 20.51 24.02 1.86
C ARG A 238 20.03 23.63 0.45
N LEU A 239 20.17 22.36 0.08
CA LEU A 239 19.96 21.90 -1.28
C LEU A 239 18.46 21.67 -1.54
N ASN A 240 17.89 22.44 -2.47
CA ASN A 240 16.49 22.36 -2.80
C ASN A 240 16.27 21.40 -3.99
N LEU A 241 16.05 20.12 -3.68
CA LEU A 241 15.84 19.03 -4.65
C LEU A 241 14.74 19.29 -5.70
N TYR A 242 13.80 20.19 -5.40
CA TYR A 242 12.74 20.58 -6.34
C TYR A 242 13.21 21.58 -7.42
N LYS A 243 14.24 22.38 -7.15
CA LYS A 243 14.75 23.41 -8.07
C LYS A 243 15.67 22.83 -9.16
N GLU A 244 16.38 21.75 -8.84
CA GLU A 244 17.31 21.10 -9.77
C GLU A 244 16.57 20.33 -10.87
N HIS A 245 15.31 19.97 -10.63
CA HIS A 245 14.46 19.25 -11.58
C HIS A 245 13.70 20.17 -12.57
N SER A 246 13.65 21.48 -12.31
CA SER A 246 12.94 22.48 -13.12
C SER A 246 13.85 23.28 -14.05
N LEU A 247 15.16 23.07 -13.99
CA LEU A 247 16.09 23.53 -15.02
C LEU A 247 16.10 22.48 -16.14
N PRO A 248 15.61 22.80 -17.36
CA PRO A 248 15.92 21.97 -18.51
C PRO A 248 17.45 22.00 -18.67
N ASN A 249 18.04 20.81 -18.80
CA ASN A 249 19.47 20.61 -19.03
C ASN A 249 20.02 21.69 -19.98
N ALA A 250 20.96 22.50 -19.46
CA ALA A 250 21.88 23.28 -20.28
C ALA A 250 22.88 22.32 -20.95
#